data_AF-A0A4S8HEG0-F1
#
_entry.id   AF-A0A4S8HEG0-F1
#
_cell.length_a   1.000
_cell.length_b   1.000
_cell.length_c   1.000
_cell.angle_alpha   90.00
_cell.angle_beta   90.00
_cell.angle_gamma   90.00
#
_symmetry.space_group_name_H-M   'P 1'
#
loop_
_entity.id
_entity.type
_entity.pdbx_description
1 polymer ?
#
loop_
_entity_poly.entity_id
_entity_poly.type
_entity_poly.pdbx_seq_one_letter_code
_entity_poly.pdbx_strand_id
1 'polypeptide(L)'
;MKTNQLRIGKYVMINEMPILFPLEIMHSDVVQQAQSAGFFVMRVTAYGIDVYCWGESTSLNLQSNQTQDARIIKEFIGNISEVSHRFGNTAKPGVQPGVTANSPA
;
A
#
# COMPACT_ATOMS: atom_id res chain seq x y z
N MET A 1 -21.59 -1.58 3.25
CA MET A 1 -20.84 -2.42 2.29
C MET A 1 -19.45 -1.81 2.13
N LYS A 2 -18.37 -2.56 2.41
CA LYS A 2 -17.00 -2.05 2.24
C LYS A 2 -16.70 -2.04 0.74
N THR A 3 -16.48 -0.85 0.17
CA THR A 3 -16.31 -0.65 -1.27
C THR A 3 -14.93 -1.15 -1.71
N ASN A 4 -14.88 -2.04 -2.70
CA ASN A 4 -13.64 -2.35 -3.40
C ASN A 4 -13.16 -1.09 -4.11
N GLN A 5 -12.00 -0.55 -3.71
CA GLN A 5 -11.41 0.60 -4.39
C GLN A 5 -10.26 0.12 -5.28
N LEU A 6 -10.38 0.42 -6.58
CA LEU A 6 -9.32 0.21 -7.55
C LEU A 6 -8.66 1.56 -7.85
N ARG A 7 -7.34 1.61 -7.83
CA ARG A 7 -6.56 2.78 -8.24
C ARG A 7 -5.51 2.37 -9.25
N ILE A 8 -5.28 3.22 -10.22
CA ILE A 8 -4.26 3.05 -11.25
C ILE A 8 -3.39 4.30 -11.22
N GLY A 9 -2.08 4.15 -11.34
CA GLY A 9 -1.15 5.26 -11.34
C GLY A 9 0.23 4.89 -11.87
N LYS A 10 1.15 5.82 -11.74
CA LYS A 10 2.57 5.65 -12.06
C LYS A 10 3.40 5.67 -10.78
N TYR A 11 4.58 5.09 -10.87
CA TYR A 11 5.54 5.14 -9.77
C TYR A 11 6.98 5.27 -10.27
N VAL A 12 7.84 5.76 -9.38
CA VAL A 12 9.31 5.64 -9.46
C VAL A 12 9.84 5.09 -8.13
N MET A 13 10.93 4.34 -8.19
CA MET A 13 11.65 3.83 -7.02
C MET A 13 12.98 4.54 -6.84
N ILE A 14 13.18 5.14 -5.67
CA ILE A 14 14.44 5.77 -5.27
C ILE A 14 14.85 5.23 -3.91
N ASN A 15 15.99 4.57 -3.83
CA ASN A 15 16.54 4.03 -2.57
C ASN A 15 15.50 3.22 -1.79
N GLU A 16 14.82 2.30 -2.48
CA GLU A 16 13.72 1.48 -1.94
C GLU A 16 12.49 2.27 -1.44
N MET A 17 12.40 3.56 -1.76
CA MET A 17 11.24 4.40 -1.47
C MET A 17 10.38 4.60 -2.74
N PRO A 18 9.11 4.17 -2.73
CA PRO A 18 8.21 4.41 -3.85
C PRO A 18 7.63 5.83 -3.79
N ILE A 19 7.65 6.52 -4.92
CA ILE A 19 6.88 7.75 -5.13
C ILE A 19 5.75 7.42 -6.10
N LEU A 20 4.50 7.56 -5.65
CA LEU A 20 3.29 7.22 -6.40
C LEU A 20 2.61 8.50 -6.90
N PHE A 21 2.20 8.52 -8.16
CA PHE A 21 1.60 9.71 -8.77
C PHE A 21 0.58 9.39 -9.87
N PRO A 22 -0.30 10.34 -10.24
CA PRO A 22 -1.30 10.18 -11.29
C PRO A 22 -0.71 9.88 -12.67
N LEU A 23 -1.55 9.35 -13.58
CA LEU A 23 -1.13 8.95 -14.93
C LEU A 23 -0.71 10.14 -15.81
N GLU A 24 -1.13 11.36 -15.47
CA GLU A 24 -0.89 12.57 -16.24
C GLU A 24 0.53 13.10 -16.07
N ILE A 25 1.22 12.75 -14.98
CA ILE A 25 2.58 13.22 -14.69
C ILE A 25 3.60 12.29 -15.36
N MET A 26 4.63 12.84 -16.02
CA MET A 26 5.72 12.03 -16.57
C MET A 26 6.72 11.64 -15.47
N HIS A 27 7.32 10.45 -15.56
CA HIS A 27 8.29 10.01 -14.55
C HIS A 27 9.48 10.98 -14.41
N SER A 28 9.91 11.58 -15.53
CA SER A 28 10.99 12.57 -15.60
C SER A 28 10.64 13.92 -14.98
N ASP A 29 9.36 14.23 -14.80
CA ASP A 29 8.93 15.46 -14.11
C ASP A 29 9.05 15.31 -12.59
N VAL A 30 9.03 14.07 -12.10
CA VAL A 30 9.12 13.74 -10.67
C VAL A 30 10.58 13.67 -10.24
N VAL A 31 11.42 13.00 -11.04
CA VAL A 31 12.81 12.66 -10.66
C VAL A 31 13.73 12.64 -11.88
N GLN A 32 15.02 12.90 -11.66
CA GLN A 32 16.03 12.80 -12.72
C GLN A 32 16.61 11.38 -12.86
N GLN A 33 16.65 10.62 -11.78
CA GLN A 33 17.17 9.26 -11.74
C GLN A 33 16.35 8.41 -10.77
N ALA A 34 16.20 7.12 -11.11
CA ALA A 34 15.49 6.13 -10.31
C ALA A 34 16.09 4.74 -10.58
N GLN A 35 15.78 3.79 -9.69
CA GLN A 35 16.21 2.39 -9.81
C GLN A 35 15.23 1.59 -10.68
N SER A 36 13.95 1.90 -10.59
CA SER A 36 12.89 1.34 -11.42
C SER A 36 11.74 2.34 -11.55
N ALA A 37 10.94 2.18 -12.60
CA ALA A 37 9.79 3.03 -12.84
C ALA A 37 8.77 2.29 -13.70
N GLY A 38 7.49 2.62 -13.51
CA GLY A 38 6.43 1.99 -14.29
C GLY A 38 5.04 2.46 -13.89
N PHE A 39 4.08 1.57 -14.10
CA PHE A 39 2.68 1.74 -13.78
C PHE A 39 2.29 0.74 -12.70
N PHE A 40 1.28 1.10 -11.91
CA PHE A 40 0.73 0.20 -10.91
C PHE A 40 -0.80 0.22 -10.90
N VAL A 41 -1.38 -0.91 -10.48
CA VAL A 41 -2.77 -1.06 -10.10
C VAL A 41 -2.77 -1.48 -8.64
N MET A 42 -3.52 -0.75 -7.84
CA MET A 42 -3.77 -1.08 -6.44
C MET A 42 -5.25 -1.42 -6.27
N ARG A 43 -5.51 -2.56 -5.64
CA ARG A 43 -6.84 -2.96 -5.18
C ARG A 43 -6.87 -2.98 -3.67
N VAL A 44 -7.77 -2.23 -3.08
CA VAL A 44 -8.06 -2.28 -1.64
C VAL A 44 -9.27 -3.18 -1.43
N THR A 45 -9.09 -4.22 -0.64
CA THR A 45 -10.10 -5.22 -0.29
C THR A 45 -10.39 -5.20 1.21
N ALA A 46 -11.37 -5.98 1.67
CA ALA A 46 -11.61 -6.17 3.10
C ALA A 46 -10.44 -6.85 3.85
N TYR A 47 -9.55 -7.53 3.12
CA TYR A 47 -8.45 -8.33 3.68
C TYR A 47 -7.08 -7.65 3.55
N GLY A 48 -7.02 -6.48 2.90
CA GLY A 48 -5.78 -5.73 2.72
C GLY A 48 -5.65 -5.13 1.33
N ILE A 49 -4.41 -4.97 0.89
CA ILE A 49 -4.04 -4.27 -0.34
C ILE A 49 -3.32 -5.23 -1.27
N ASP A 50 -3.73 -5.26 -2.53
CA ASP A 50 -3.02 -5.94 -3.60
C ASP A 50 -2.47 -4.92 -4.57
N VAL A 51 -1.22 -5.11 -4.98
CA VAL A 51 -0.50 -4.22 -5.88
C VAL A 51 0.09 -5.04 -7.02
N TYR A 52 -0.10 -4.57 -8.25
CA TYR A 52 0.51 -5.12 -9.44
C TYR A 52 1.26 -3.99 -10.16
N CYS A 53 2.51 -4.24 -10.53
CA CYS A 53 3.35 -3.28 -11.25
C CYS A 53 3.70 -3.81 -12.64
N TRP A 54 3.81 -2.92 -13.63
CA TRP A 54 4.21 -3.30 -14.99
C TRP A 54 4.80 -2.12 -15.78
N GLY A 55 5.32 -2.46 -16.96
CA GLY A 55 5.75 -1.52 -17.99
C GLY A 55 7.14 -0.94 -17.75
N GLU A 56 7.35 0.22 -18.36
CA GLU A 56 8.60 0.96 -18.31
C GLU A 56 8.32 2.46 -18.30
N SER A 57 9.33 3.24 -17.93
CA SER A 57 9.39 4.66 -18.17
C SER A 57 10.23 4.93 -19.40
N THR A 58 9.58 5.39 -20.48
CA THR A 58 10.27 5.82 -21.70
C THR A 58 11.07 7.11 -21.47
N SER A 59 10.59 8.00 -20.59
CA SER A 59 11.26 9.28 -20.33
C SER A 59 12.50 9.17 -19.44
N LEU A 60 12.61 8.09 -18.65
CA LEU A 60 13.80 7.77 -17.87
C LEU A 60 14.61 6.60 -18.46
N ASN A 61 14.09 5.92 -19.48
CA ASN A 61 14.64 4.68 -20.04
C ASN A 61 14.90 3.61 -18.96
N LEU A 62 13.89 3.36 -18.12
CA LEU A 62 13.94 2.43 -16.99
C LEU A 62 12.78 1.44 -17.04
N GLN A 63 13.04 0.18 -16.73
CA GLN A 63 12.00 -0.83 -16.59
C GLN A 63 11.49 -0.97 -15.17
N SER A 64 10.25 -1.43 -15.05
CA SER A 64 9.66 -1.89 -13.79
C SER A 64 10.32 -3.19 -13.33
N ASN A 65 10.71 -3.26 -12.06
CA ASN A 65 11.00 -4.53 -11.39
C ASN A 65 9.72 -5.05 -10.72
N GLN A 66 8.83 -5.59 -11.55
CA GLN A 66 7.42 -5.82 -11.23
C GLN A 66 7.17 -6.49 -9.87
N THR A 67 7.89 -7.58 -9.57
CA THR A 67 7.72 -8.34 -8.33
C THR A 67 8.25 -7.58 -7.12
N GLN A 68 9.44 -6.99 -7.22
CA GLN A 68 10.07 -6.27 -6.12
C GLN A 68 9.33 -4.96 -5.83
N ASP A 69 9.01 -4.19 -6.86
CA ASP A 69 8.33 -2.90 -6.76
C ASP A 69 6.94 -3.07 -6.17
N ALA A 70 6.17 -4.09 -6.61
CA ALA A 70 4.86 -4.38 -6.05
C ALA A 70 4.92 -4.73 -4.56
N ARG A 71 5.92 -5.51 -4.14
CA ARG A 71 6.14 -5.84 -2.73
C ARG A 71 6.41 -4.58 -1.91
N ILE A 72 7.35 -3.75 -2.36
CA ILE A 72 7.75 -2.52 -1.65
C ILE A 72 6.58 -1.53 -1.58
N ILE A 73 5.85 -1.32 -2.68
CA ILE A 73 4.69 -0.42 -2.71
C ILE A 73 3.58 -0.94 -1.78
N LYS A 74 3.32 -2.26 -1.75
CA LYS A 74 2.35 -2.86 -0.85
C LYS A 74 2.71 -2.64 0.62
N GLU A 75 3.97 -2.86 0.99
CA GLU A 75 4.49 -2.62 2.34
C GLU A 75 4.43 -1.13 2.71
N PHE A 76 4.86 -0.25 1.79
CA PHE A 76 4.84 1.20 1.99
C PHE A 76 3.43 1.72 2.27
N ILE A 77 2.43 1.35 1.46
CA ILE A 77 1.05 1.81 1.65
C ILE A 77 0.43 1.16 2.89
N GLY A 78 0.69 -0.13 3.14
CA GLY A 78 0.18 -0.84 4.31
C GLY A 78 0.63 -0.20 5.64
N ASN A 79 1.82 0.38 5.67
CA ASN A 79 2.39 1.06 6.84
C ASN A 79 1.84 2.48 7.06
N ILE A 80 1.13 3.07 6.09
CA ILE A 80 0.50 4.39 6.26
C ILE A 80 -0.76 4.22 7.12
N SER A 81 -0.72 4.78 8.33
CA SER A 81 -1.73 4.65 9.39
C SER A 81 -3.15 5.08 8.97
N GLU A 82 -3.31 6.01 8.03
CA GLU A 82 -4.64 6.38 7.49
C GLU A 82 -5.34 5.27 6.72
N VAL A 83 -4.60 4.38 6.05
CA VAL A 83 -5.18 3.20 5.41
C VAL A 83 -5.61 2.19 6.47
N SER A 84 -4.84 2.05 7.55
CA SER A 84 -5.23 1.23 8.70
C SER A 84 -6.48 1.76 9.43
N HIS A 85 -6.65 3.08 9.59
CA HIS A 85 -7.81 3.64 10.31
C HIS A 85 -9.14 3.57 9.56
N ARG A 86 -9.14 3.55 8.21
CA ARG A 86 -10.39 3.38 7.43
C ARG A 86 -10.91 1.94 7.42
N PHE A 87 -10.08 0.95 7.78
CA PHE A 87 -10.44 -0.47 7.75
C PHE A 87 -10.29 -1.20 9.11
N GLY A 88 -9.61 -0.59 10.08
CA GLY A 88 -9.22 -1.22 11.36
C GLY A 88 -10.13 -0.96 12.57
N ASN A 89 -11.22 -0.18 12.46
CA ASN A 89 -12.14 -0.01 13.58
C ASN A 89 -13.29 -1.03 13.58
N THR A 90 -12.97 -2.29 13.84
CA THR A 90 -13.86 -3.23 14.56
C THR A 90 -13.02 -4.31 15.24
N ALA A 91 -12.39 -3.98 16.37
CA ALA A 91 -12.19 -4.90 17.49
C ALA A 91 -11.55 -4.17 18.68
N LYS A 92 -12.38 -3.53 19.51
CA LYS A 92 -12.13 -3.52 20.95
C LYS A 92 -13.15 -4.49 21.57
N PRO A 93 -12.68 -5.56 22.20
CA PRO A 93 -13.22 -5.92 23.50
C PRO A 93 -12.07 -6.21 24.45
N GLY A 94 -11.59 -5.15 25.10
CA GLY A 94 -10.90 -5.29 26.37
C GLY A 94 -11.89 -5.02 27.48
N VAL A 95 -12.53 -6.07 28.02
CA VAL A 95 -12.81 -6.26 29.46
C VAL A 95 -12.94 -7.77 29.67
N GLN A 96 -11.90 -8.40 30.23
CA GLN A 96 -12.01 -9.69 30.91
C GLN A 96 -12.79 -9.46 32.22
N PRO A 97 -13.88 -10.19 32.52
CA PRO A 97 -14.38 -10.25 33.88
C PRO A 97 -13.40 -11.06 34.71
N GLY A 98 -12.85 -10.40 35.73
CA GLY A 98 -11.87 -10.95 36.64
C GLY A 98 -12.38 -12.20 37.37
N VAL A 99 -11.42 -13.08 37.62
CA VAL A 99 -11.51 -14.17 38.58
C VAL A 99 -11.65 -13.57 39.98
N THR A 100 -12.76 -13.82 40.66
CA THR A 100 -12.80 -13.79 42.12
C THR A 100 -13.55 -15.02 42.61
N ALA A 101 -12.78 -15.92 43.22
CA ALA A 101 -13.29 -16.93 44.14
C ALA A 101 -14.04 -16.25 45.30
N ASN A 102 -15.15 -16.84 45.73
CA ASN A 102 -15.46 -17.13 47.14
C ASN A 102 -16.82 -17.84 47.23
N SER A 103 -16.80 -19.07 47.75
CA SER A 103 -17.96 -19.74 48.34
C SER A 103 -18.48 -18.94 49.54
N PRO A 104 -19.75 -19.11 49.94
CA PRO A 104 -19.97 -19.82 51.20
C PRO A 104 -21.22 -20.71 51.25
N ALA A 105 -21.09 -21.73 52.12
CA ALA A 105 -22.07 -22.46 52.94
C ALA A 105 -23.50 -22.69 52.43
#